data_AF-A0A957G067-F1
#
_entry.id   AF-A0A957G067-F1
#
_cell.length_a   1.000
_cell.length_b   1.000
_cell.length_c   1.000
_cell.angle_alpha   90.00
_cell.angle_beta   90.00
_cell.angle_gamma   90.00
#
_symmetry.space_group_name_H-M   'P 1'
#
loop_
_entity.id
_entity.type
_entity.pdbx_description
1 polymer ?
#
loop_
_entity_poly.entity_id
_entity_poly.type
_entity_poly.pdbx_seq_one_letter_code
_entity_poly.pdbx_strand_id
1 'polypeptide(L)'
;MSNAADGMNYAPKGKPAPVCGPGEFRFAAVALDHGHIYGMTNGLKEAGAELVKVYDADPAKVAAFRKVHPEAEVASSEAEILEDPTIQLVAAAAVPNLRAGLGMRVMA
;
A
#
# COMPACT_ATOMS: atom_id res chain seq x y z
N MET A 1 2.44 -20.96 2.16
CA MET A 1 2.66 -20.39 3.51
C MET A 1 3.85 -19.44 3.41
N SER A 2 3.76 -18.22 3.94
CA SER A 2 4.93 -17.32 3.98
C SER A 2 5.92 -17.81 5.04
N ASN A 3 7.22 -17.80 4.71
CA ASN A 3 8.30 -18.18 5.62
C ASN A 3 8.80 -16.92 6.34
N ALA A 4 8.96 -16.97 7.68
CA ALA A 4 9.47 -15.85 8.47
C ALA A 4 10.91 -15.45 8.12
N ALA A 5 11.68 -16.35 7.51
CA ALA A 5 13.04 -16.05 7.01
C ALA A 5 13.05 -15.42 5.59
N ASP A 6 11.91 -15.35 4.91
CA ASP A 6 11.83 -14.76 3.57
C ASP A 6 11.69 -13.24 3.67
N GLY A 7 12.81 -12.53 3.58
CA GLY A 7 12.82 -11.07 3.61
C GLY A 7 12.10 -10.41 2.45
N MET A 8 11.75 -11.12 1.36
CA MET A 8 11.06 -10.55 0.21
C MET A 8 9.54 -10.67 0.36
N ASN A 9 9.04 -11.85 0.73
CA ASN A 9 7.61 -12.18 0.68
C ASN A 9 6.97 -12.42 2.05
N TYR A 10 7.70 -12.28 3.14
CA TYR A 10 7.10 -12.35 4.47
C TYR A 10 6.17 -11.16 4.70
N ALA A 11 4.88 -11.46 4.84
CA ALA A 11 3.85 -10.52 5.24
C ALA A 11 3.32 -10.91 6.63
N PRO A 12 3.70 -10.18 7.70
CA PRO A 12 3.15 -10.44 9.03
C PRO A 12 1.63 -10.18 9.05
N LYS A 13 0.94 -10.91 9.93
CA LYS A 13 -0.46 -10.68 10.29
C LYS A 13 -0.55 -10.55 11.80
N GLY A 14 -1.07 -9.42 12.26
CA GLY A 14 -1.24 -9.12 13.68
C GLY A 14 -2.65 -9.40 14.17
N LYS A 15 -2.93 -8.98 15.41
CA LYS A 15 -4.30 -8.90 15.93
C LYS A 15 -4.82 -7.48 15.66
N PRO A 16 -5.97 -7.31 14.98
CA PRO A 16 -6.54 -5.99 14.76
C PRO A 16 -6.76 -5.22 16.08
N ALA A 17 -6.35 -3.96 16.09
CA ALA A 17 -6.47 -3.03 17.20
C ALA A 17 -6.71 -1.62 16.62
N PRO A 18 -7.93 -1.34 16.11
CA PRO A 18 -8.22 -0.11 15.39
C PRO A 18 -8.09 1.11 16.30
N VAL A 19 -7.46 2.17 15.78
CA VAL A 19 -7.29 3.47 16.46
C VAL A 19 -8.04 4.61 15.75
N CYS A 20 -8.71 4.30 14.64
CA CYS A 20 -9.56 5.21 13.89
C CYS A 20 -10.83 4.47 13.41
N GLY A 21 -11.89 5.23 13.16
CA GLY A 21 -13.15 4.75 12.60
C GLY A 21 -13.08 4.52 11.08
N PRO A 22 -14.08 3.83 10.51
CA PRO A 22 -14.16 3.61 9.07
C PRO A 22 -14.13 4.93 8.29
N GLY A 23 -13.24 5.01 7.29
CA GLY A 23 -13.10 6.19 6.43
C GLY A 23 -12.37 7.38 7.04
N GLU A 24 -12.00 7.33 8.32
CA GLU A 24 -11.30 8.45 9.00
C GLU A 24 -9.82 8.55 8.58
N PHE A 25 -9.20 7.43 8.19
CA PHE A 25 -7.83 7.41 7.70
C PHE A 25 -7.73 6.55 6.45
N ARG A 26 -7.67 7.20 5.29
CA ARG A 26 -7.62 6.60 3.97
C ARG A 26 -6.19 6.61 3.46
N PHE A 27 -5.74 5.49 2.92
CA PHE A 27 -4.40 5.36 2.35
C PHE A 27 -4.43 4.63 1.01
N ALA A 28 -3.38 4.82 0.22
CA ALA A 28 -3.16 4.09 -1.02
C ALA A 28 -1.84 3.32 -0.99
N ALA A 29 -1.74 2.30 -1.85
CA ALA A 29 -0.52 1.53 -2.05
C ALA A 29 0.08 1.83 -3.44
N VAL A 30 1.36 2.16 -3.51
CA VAL A 30 2.07 2.40 -4.78
C VAL A 30 3.40 1.66 -4.84
N ALA A 31 3.93 1.44 -6.04
CA ALA A 31 5.26 0.88 -6.28
C ALA A 31 5.47 -0.46 -5.52
N LEU A 32 4.82 -1.50 -6.04
CA LEU A 32 4.64 -2.83 -5.44
C LEU A 32 5.86 -3.74 -5.67
N ASP A 33 7.06 -3.17 -5.76
CA ASP A 33 8.29 -3.88 -6.15
C ASP A 33 8.75 -4.90 -5.10
N HIS A 34 8.33 -4.74 -3.84
CA HIS A 34 8.75 -5.57 -2.73
C HIS A 34 7.55 -6.08 -1.92
N GLY A 35 7.58 -7.36 -1.51
CA GLY A 35 6.44 -8.00 -0.83
C GLY A 35 6.14 -7.46 0.58
N HIS A 36 6.99 -6.59 1.12
CA HIS A 36 6.69 -5.84 2.35
C HIS A 36 5.45 -4.95 2.21
N ILE A 37 5.04 -4.56 1.00
CA ILE A 37 3.81 -3.78 0.80
C ILE A 37 2.57 -4.47 1.36
N TYR A 38 2.52 -5.80 1.33
CA TYR A 38 1.41 -6.59 1.89
C TYR A 38 1.40 -6.50 3.42
N GLY A 39 2.58 -6.59 4.05
CA GLY A 39 2.72 -6.41 5.50
C GLY A 39 2.36 -4.99 5.95
N MET A 40 2.82 -3.98 5.22
CA MET A 40 2.47 -2.57 5.45
C MET A 40 0.95 -2.36 5.34
N THR A 41 0.34 -2.88 4.28
CA THR A 41 -1.11 -2.78 4.03
C THR A 41 -1.91 -3.48 5.12
N ASN A 42 -1.51 -4.69 5.53
CA ASN A 42 -2.14 -5.41 6.63
C ASN A 42 -2.05 -4.63 7.94
N GLY A 43 -0.87 -4.14 8.31
CA GLY A 43 -0.68 -3.39 9.55
C GLY A 43 -1.51 -2.11 9.60
N LEU A 44 -1.59 -1.37 8.50
CA LEU A 44 -2.43 -0.18 8.39
C LEU A 44 -3.92 -0.53 8.56
N LYS A 45 -4.40 -1.56 7.87
CA LYS A 45 -5.79 -2.04 8.00
C LYS A 45 -6.10 -2.55 9.41
N GLU A 46 -5.18 -3.29 10.03
CA GLU A 46 -5.31 -3.79 11.40
C GLU A 46 -5.39 -2.63 12.43
N ALA A 47 -4.80 -1.47 12.11
CA ALA A 47 -4.92 -0.23 12.88
C ALA A 47 -6.19 0.60 12.54
N GLY A 48 -7.04 0.13 11.62
CA GLY A 48 -8.31 0.76 11.25
C GLY A 48 -8.28 1.61 9.98
N ALA A 49 -7.11 1.77 9.34
CA ALA A 49 -7.01 2.54 8.10
C ALA A 49 -7.71 1.86 6.92
N GLU A 50 -8.29 2.65 6.03
CA GLU A 50 -8.98 2.19 4.83
C GLU A 50 -8.05 2.25 3.61
N LEU A 51 -7.79 1.10 2.99
CA LEU A 51 -7.09 1.03 1.71
C LEU A 51 -8.07 1.38 0.60
N VAL A 52 -7.81 2.47 -0.13
CA VAL A 52 -8.75 2.99 -1.13
C VAL A 52 -8.28 2.80 -2.56
N LYS A 53 -6.97 2.97 -2.82
CA LYS A 53 -6.40 2.89 -4.16
C LYS A 53 -5.10 2.11 -4.20
N VAL A 54 -4.80 1.55 -5.36
CA VAL A 54 -3.53 0.91 -5.68
C VAL A 54 -3.03 1.32 -7.06
N TYR A 55 -1.72 1.51 -7.18
CA TYR A 55 -1.06 1.75 -8.48
C TYR A 55 0.31 1.09 -8.57
N ASP A 56 0.60 0.50 -9.73
CA ASP A 56 1.95 0.19 -10.19
C ASP A 56 1.97 0.33 -11.72
N ALA A 57 3.12 0.69 -12.29
CA ALA A 57 3.28 0.71 -13.74
C ALA A 57 3.18 -0.70 -14.35
N ASP A 58 3.46 -1.74 -13.55
CA ASP A 58 3.28 -3.14 -13.93
C ASP A 58 1.87 -3.64 -13.56
N PRO A 59 0.97 -3.86 -14.54
CA PRO A 59 -0.38 -4.33 -14.28
C PRO A 59 -0.42 -5.74 -13.66
N ALA A 60 0.62 -6.56 -13.83
CA ALA A 60 0.69 -7.87 -13.21
C ALA A 60 0.85 -7.77 -11.68
N LYS A 61 1.62 -6.79 -11.20
CA LYS A 61 1.75 -6.51 -9.76
C LYS A 61 0.45 -6.00 -9.17
N VAL A 62 -0.23 -5.09 -9.88
CA VAL A 62 -1.58 -4.61 -9.48
C VAL A 62 -2.56 -5.78 -9.39
N ALA A 63 -2.58 -6.65 -10.40
CA ALA A 63 -3.46 -7.82 -10.41
C ALA A 63 -3.15 -8.78 -9.26
N ALA A 64 -1.87 -9.02 -8.95
CA ALA A 64 -1.46 -9.84 -7.81
C ALA A 64 -1.90 -9.21 -6.48
N PHE A 65 -1.71 -7.90 -6.32
CA PHE A 65 -2.10 -7.17 -5.12
C PHE A 65 -3.61 -7.22 -4.89
N ARG A 66 -4.41 -6.99 -5.94
CA ARG A 66 -5.89 -7.03 -5.86
C ARG A 66 -6.48 -8.41 -5.61
N LYS A 67 -5.74 -9.50 -5.87
CA LYS A 67 -6.16 -10.83 -5.40
C LYS A 67 -6.18 -10.93 -3.87
N VAL A 68 -5.33 -10.16 -3.20
CA VAL A 68 -5.24 -10.12 -1.73
C VAL A 68 -6.10 -8.99 -1.15
N HIS A 69 -6.14 -7.86 -1.85
CA HIS A 69 -6.85 -6.64 -1.47
C HIS A 69 -7.87 -6.23 -2.55
N PRO A 70 -8.96 -7.00 -2.75
CA PRO A 70 -9.93 -6.75 -3.81
C PRO A 70 -10.66 -5.41 -3.68
N GLU A 71 -10.72 -4.86 -2.46
CA GLU A 71 -11.32 -3.56 -2.14
C GLU A 71 -10.57 -2.36 -2.75
N ALA A 72 -9.28 -2.52 -3.05
CA ALA A 72 -8.48 -1.41 -3.60
C ALA A 72 -8.90 -1.11 -5.05
N GLU A 73 -9.30 0.12 -5.30
CA GLU A 73 -9.54 0.64 -6.64
C GLU A 73 -8.19 0.79 -7.39
N VAL A 74 -8.17 0.44 -8.67
CA VAL A 74 -6.97 0.64 -9.49
C VAL A 74 -6.93 2.08 -9.96
N ALA A 75 -5.96 2.85 -9.49
CA ALA A 75 -5.72 4.17 -10.04
C ALA A 75 -5.11 4.07 -11.44
N SER A 76 -5.44 5.03 -12.29
CA SER A 76 -4.94 5.16 -13.66
C SER A 76 -3.48 5.63 -13.73
N SER A 77 -3.00 6.30 -12.68
CA SER A 77 -1.63 6.81 -12.59
C SER A 77 -1.20 7.05 -11.14
N GLU A 78 0.11 7.24 -10.92
CA GLU A 78 0.63 7.70 -9.62
C GLU A 78 0.06 9.09 -9.27
N ALA A 79 -0.03 9.98 -10.25
CA ALA A 79 -0.55 11.34 -10.07
C ALA A 79 -1.98 11.34 -9.53
N GLU A 80 -2.83 10.43 -10.00
CA GLU A 80 -4.21 10.30 -9.48
C GLU A 80 -4.26 10.01 -7.97
N ILE A 81 -3.29 9.27 -7.43
CA ILE A 81 -3.18 9.03 -5.99
C ILE A 81 -2.62 10.25 -5.26
N LEU A 82 -1.59 10.89 -5.82
CA LEU A 82 -0.94 12.05 -5.19
C LEU A 82 -1.84 13.30 -5.18
N GLU A 83 -2.72 13.43 -6.17
CA GLU A 83 -3.64 14.56 -6.31
C GLU A 83 -4.97 14.36 -5.58
N ASP A 84 -5.25 13.16 -5.03
CA ASP A 84 -6.48 12.87 -4.29
C ASP A 84 -6.38 13.39 -2.85
N PRO A 85 -7.08 14.50 -2.51
CA PRO A 85 -6.96 15.12 -1.19
C PRO A 85 -7.60 14.27 -0.09
N THR A 86 -8.32 13.20 -0.45
CA THR A 86 -8.93 12.27 0.52
C THR A 86 -7.94 11.22 1.03
N ILE A 87 -6.74 11.13 0.45
CA ILE A 87 -5.71 10.15 0.83
C ILE A 87 -4.71 10.82 1.77
N GLN A 88 -4.58 10.31 3.00
CA GLN A 88 -3.67 10.88 4.02
C GLN A 88 -2.29 10.22 4.01
N LEU A 89 -2.15 9.04 3.42
CA LEU A 89 -0.90 8.27 3.42
C LEU A 89 -0.74 7.46 2.14
N VAL A 90 0.51 7.40 1.66
CA VAL A 90 0.92 6.52 0.56
C VAL A 90 1.90 5.48 1.10
N ALA A 91 1.45 4.22 1.15
CA ALA A 91 2.29 3.07 1.45
C ALA A 91 3.06 2.70 0.18
N ALA A 92 4.39 2.66 0.24
CA ALA A 92 5.22 2.38 -0.93
C ALA A 92 6.33 1.38 -0.66
N ALA A 93 6.57 0.50 -1.64
CA ALA A 93 7.60 -0.53 -1.56
C ALA A 93 8.53 -0.53 -2.79
N ALA A 94 8.76 0.66 -3.36
CA ALA A 94 9.54 0.85 -4.59
C ALA A 94 10.95 0.22 -4.50
N VAL A 95 11.58 0.02 -5.66
CA VAL A 95 13.03 -0.24 -5.72
C VAL A 95 13.78 0.78 -4.83
N PRO A 96 14.70 0.36 -3.93
CA PRO A 96 15.21 1.21 -2.87
C PRO A 96 15.75 2.58 -3.30
N ASN A 97 16.44 2.65 -4.44
CA ASN A 97 16.99 3.91 -4.97
C ASN A 97 15.92 4.89 -5.48
N LEU A 98 14.71 4.42 -5.80
CA LEU A 98 13.59 5.25 -6.27
C LEU A 98 12.73 5.79 -5.12
N ARG A 99 12.86 5.23 -3.90
CA ARG A 99 12.01 5.56 -2.74
C ARG A 99 12.10 7.02 -2.32
N ALA A 100 13.30 7.59 -2.30
CA ALA A 100 13.50 8.99 -1.91
C ALA A 100 12.77 9.95 -2.88
N GLY A 101 12.90 9.70 -4.19
CA GLY A 101 12.21 10.47 -5.22
C GLY A 101 10.69 10.40 -5.09
N LEU A 102 10.14 9.22 -4.83
CA LEU A 102 8.72 9.03 -4.56
C LEU A 102 8.26 9.77 -3.29
N GLY A 103 9.00 9.63 -2.19
CA GLY A 103 8.64 10.28 -0.93
C GLY A 103 8.60 11.80 -1.04
N MET A 104 9.51 12.41 -1.82
CA MET A 104 9.45 13.85 -2.08
C MET A 104 8.20 14.26 -2.86
N ARG A 105 7.75 13.45 -3.83
CA ARG A 105 6.50 13.73 -4.56
C ARG A 105 5.25 13.59 -3.69
N VAL A 106 5.27 12.67 -2.72
CA VAL A 106 4.16 12.49 -1.76
C VAL A 106 4.02 13.68 -0.81
N MET A 107 5.12 14.37 -0.49
CA MET A 107 5.12 15.49 0.48
C MET A 107 5.03 16.88 -0.18
N ALA A 108 4.99 16.96 -1.52
CA ALA A 108 4.96 18.21 -2.28
C ALA A 108 3.53 18.76 -2.38
#